data_AF-A0A167T3Q3-F1
#
_entry.id   AF-A0A167T3Q3-F1
#
_cell.length_a   1.000
_cell.length_b   1.000
_cell.length_c   1.000
_cell.angle_alpha   90.00
_cell.angle_beta   90.00
_cell.angle_gamma   90.00
#
_symmetry.space_group_name_H-M   'P 1'
#
loop_
_entity.id
_entity.type
_entity.pdbx_description
1 polymer ?
#
loop_
_entity_poly.entity_id
_entity_poly.type
_entity_poly.pdbx_seq_one_letter_code
_entity_poly.pdbx_strand_id
1 'polypeptide(L)'
;MYMKKLAVGALAASLIFSQGLGVADAKGKDTKKAKTKKVAQVDSDQNGIPDDWQKKYHLGKGKSIATKDFDKDGLTNIQEYQLNLNPKAKDTDRDGISDGQEDNDKDGLTNLQDIQAKLSPVSADTDKDGIKDSDEDNDSDKLTTKEEFIVGTNPVNADSDKDGTPDGEEDKDGDKIANYVEFELKYNPNDSDSDHDGVSDIDEDYDNDGLSNGA
;
A
#
# COMPACT_ATOMS: atom_id res chain seq x y z
N MET A 1 -6.10 61.19 6.74
CA MET A 1 -4.83 61.30 7.50
C MET A 1 -4.29 59.88 7.68
N TYR A 2 -2.98 59.68 7.40
CA TYR A 2 -2.17 58.45 7.54
C TYR A 2 -2.53 57.25 6.62
N MET A 3 -1.77 56.81 5.59
CA MET A 3 -0.35 56.42 5.36
C MET A 3 0.10 55.05 5.92
N LYS A 4 0.56 54.20 4.96
CA LYS A 4 1.70 53.23 4.99
C LYS A 4 1.49 51.93 5.81
N LYS A 5 1.97 50.73 5.44
CA LYS A 5 3.01 50.25 4.50
C LYS A 5 2.89 48.71 4.32
N LEU A 6 3.55 48.19 3.27
CA LEU A 6 3.83 46.77 2.96
C LEU A 6 4.49 45.97 4.11
N ALA A 7 4.31 44.64 4.09
CA ALA A 7 5.41 43.68 4.25
C ALA A 7 5.09 42.32 3.60
N VAL A 8 6.01 41.86 2.75
CA VAL A 8 6.16 40.49 2.23
C VAL A 8 7.00 39.71 3.25
N GLY A 9 6.68 38.43 3.50
CA GLY A 9 7.49 37.55 4.35
C GLY A 9 7.42 36.11 3.88
N ALA A 10 8.55 35.60 3.38
CA ALA A 10 8.77 34.24 2.91
C ALA A 10 8.71 33.21 4.05
N LEU A 11 8.09 32.05 3.80
CA LEU A 11 8.16 30.88 4.65
C LEU A 11 9.46 30.12 4.33
N ALA A 12 10.45 30.23 5.22
CA ALA A 12 11.58 29.33 5.29
C ALA A 12 11.21 28.15 6.19
N ALA A 13 11.22 26.92 5.64
CA ALA A 13 11.10 25.71 6.43
C ALA A 13 12.42 25.44 7.16
N SER A 14 12.39 25.54 8.48
CA SER A 14 13.52 25.32 9.38
C SER A 14 13.84 23.83 9.52
N LEU A 15 15.09 23.47 9.23
CA LEU A 15 15.73 22.22 9.64
C LEU A 15 15.88 22.18 11.17
N ILE A 16 15.25 21.23 11.84
CA ILE A 16 15.51 20.96 13.26
C ILE A 16 16.72 20.03 13.36
N PHE A 17 17.81 20.56 13.91
CA PHE A 17 19.00 19.83 14.32
C PHE A 17 18.82 19.38 15.77
N SER A 18 18.60 18.09 16.02
CA SER A 18 18.62 17.54 17.37
C SER A 18 20.07 17.21 17.77
N GLN A 19 20.62 17.96 18.72
CA GLN A 19 21.81 17.55 19.47
C GLN A 19 21.39 17.12 20.88
N GLY A 20 21.52 15.82 21.16
CA GLY A 20 21.59 15.31 22.54
C GLY A 20 23.05 15.18 22.96
N LEU A 21 23.52 16.11 23.80
CA LEU A 21 24.79 15.99 24.54
C LEU A 21 24.46 15.52 25.96
N GLY A 22 24.80 14.26 26.27
CA GLY A 22 24.88 13.72 27.63
C GLY A 22 26.35 13.57 28.03
N VAL A 23 26.70 14.10 29.20
CA VAL A 23 28.07 14.16 29.75
C VAL A 23 28.36 12.91 30.57
N ALA A 24 29.52 12.26 30.35
CA ALA A 24 30.25 11.51 31.38
C ALA A 24 31.72 11.25 30.97
N ASP A 25 32.64 11.60 31.87
CA ASP A 25 34.09 11.37 31.81
C ASP A 25 34.48 9.91 32.06
N ALA A 26 35.36 9.33 31.23
CA ALA A 26 36.32 8.30 31.64
C ALA A 26 37.45 8.10 30.60
N LYS A 27 38.68 7.95 31.11
CA LYS A 27 39.97 7.75 30.42
C LYS A 27 40.02 6.51 29.53
N GLY A 28 40.68 6.64 28.37
CA GLY A 28 41.20 5.54 27.55
C GLY A 28 40.97 5.76 26.06
N LYS A 29 41.99 6.20 25.30
CA LYS A 29 41.89 6.39 23.84
C LYS A 29 42.83 5.43 23.12
N ASP A 30 42.31 4.25 22.84
CA ASP A 30 42.67 3.45 21.67
C ASP A 30 41.42 3.26 20.79
N THR A 31 41.67 3.10 19.50
CA THR A 31 40.74 2.86 18.39
C THR A 31 40.14 4.11 17.71
N LYS A 32 40.71 4.42 16.54
CA LYS A 32 40.13 5.31 15.53
C LYS A 32 38.81 4.70 15.03
N LYS A 33 37.69 5.15 15.57
CA LYS A 33 36.36 4.85 15.04
C LYS A 33 36.22 5.54 13.68
N ALA A 34 36.35 4.77 12.60
CA ALA A 34 36.07 5.24 11.25
C ALA A 34 34.61 5.72 11.21
N LYS A 35 34.41 7.01 10.98
CA LYS A 35 33.09 7.57 10.71
C LYS A 35 32.71 7.13 9.30
N THR A 36 31.87 6.11 9.18
CA THR A 36 31.28 5.71 7.90
C THR A 36 30.42 6.87 7.41
N LYS A 37 30.91 7.59 6.39
CA LYS A 37 30.19 8.68 5.74
C LYS A 37 29.06 8.02 4.94
N LYS A 38 27.79 8.26 5.30
CA LYS A 38 26.65 7.90 4.45
C LYS A 38 26.87 8.63 3.12
N VAL A 39 27.25 7.90 2.08
CA VAL A 39 27.40 8.46 0.74
C VAL A 39 25.99 8.79 0.29
N ALA A 40 25.67 10.07 0.13
CA ALA A 40 24.43 10.47 -0.51
C ALA A 40 24.47 9.91 -1.94
N GLN A 41 23.52 9.02 -2.27
CA GLN A 41 23.37 8.52 -3.62
C GLN A 41 23.00 9.68 -4.54
N VAL A 42 23.70 9.78 -5.67
CA VAL A 42 23.46 10.83 -6.67
C VAL A 42 22.29 10.39 -7.53
N ASP A 43 21.29 11.26 -7.66
CA ASP A 43 20.20 11.16 -8.64
C ASP A 43 20.27 12.41 -9.52
N SER A 44 20.86 12.25 -10.71
CA SER A 44 21.17 13.36 -11.62
C SER A 44 19.95 13.87 -12.37
N ASP A 45 18.97 13.01 -12.63
CA ASP A 45 17.77 13.36 -13.41
C ASP A 45 16.53 13.62 -12.53
N GLN A 46 16.69 13.47 -11.21
CA GLN A 46 15.70 13.74 -10.16
C GLN A 46 14.42 12.92 -10.39
N ASN A 47 14.59 11.66 -10.78
CA ASN A 47 13.48 10.74 -11.01
C ASN A 47 13.19 9.83 -9.81
N GLY A 48 13.96 9.97 -8.72
CA GLY A 48 13.82 9.18 -7.50
C GLY A 48 14.70 7.92 -7.46
N ILE A 49 15.37 7.58 -8.55
CA ILE A 49 16.26 6.42 -8.66
C ILE A 49 17.72 6.88 -8.71
N PRO A 50 18.60 6.38 -7.83
CA PRO A 50 20.04 6.63 -7.89
C PRO A 50 20.70 6.27 -9.22
N ASP A 51 21.60 7.12 -9.71
CA ASP A 51 22.41 6.90 -10.91
C ASP A 51 23.15 5.55 -10.88
N ASP A 52 23.67 5.15 -9.72
CA ASP A 52 24.41 3.89 -9.56
C ASP A 52 23.50 2.67 -9.70
N TRP A 53 22.24 2.75 -9.24
CA TRP A 53 21.25 1.68 -9.40
C TRP A 53 20.79 1.58 -10.86
N GLN A 54 20.48 2.72 -11.49
CA GLN A 54 20.17 2.77 -12.93
C GLN A 54 21.32 2.20 -13.78
N LYS A 55 22.58 2.48 -13.39
CA LYS A 55 23.78 1.96 -14.05
C LYS A 55 23.95 0.46 -13.84
N LYS A 56 23.74 -0.05 -12.62
CA LYS A 56 23.80 -1.49 -12.29
C LYS A 56 22.90 -2.29 -13.23
N TYR A 57 21.66 -1.83 -13.42
CA TYR A 57 20.69 -2.52 -14.26
C TYR A 57 20.65 -2.03 -15.71
N HIS A 58 21.51 -1.10 -16.13
CA HIS A 58 21.55 -0.58 -17.51
C HIS A 58 20.19 -0.08 -18.00
N LEU A 59 19.50 0.73 -17.18
CA LEU A 59 18.15 1.25 -17.50
C LEU A 59 18.18 2.49 -18.40
N GLY A 60 19.33 3.17 -18.47
CA GLY A 60 19.45 4.48 -19.11
C GLY A 60 19.26 5.61 -18.11
N LYS A 61 19.01 6.82 -18.61
CA LYS A 61 18.77 8.03 -17.81
C LYS A 61 17.54 8.78 -18.33
N GLY A 62 16.96 9.63 -17.49
CA GLY A 62 15.83 10.49 -17.78
C GLY A 62 14.66 10.22 -16.84
N LYS A 63 13.78 11.22 -16.72
CA LYS A 63 12.61 11.17 -15.81
C LYS A 63 11.67 10.01 -16.08
N SER A 64 11.50 9.62 -17.34
CA SER A 64 10.61 8.51 -17.72
C SER A 64 11.18 7.13 -17.42
N ILE A 65 12.44 7.00 -17.00
CA ILE A 65 12.99 5.70 -16.60
C ILE A 65 12.30 5.18 -15.34
N ALA A 66 12.01 6.05 -14.38
CA ALA A 66 11.39 5.66 -13.13
C ALA A 66 10.02 4.98 -13.32
N THR A 67 9.21 5.47 -14.26
CA THR A 67 7.83 4.99 -14.48
C THR A 67 7.73 3.86 -15.50
N LYS A 68 8.85 3.28 -15.95
CA LYS A 68 8.83 2.11 -16.84
C LYS A 68 8.83 0.83 -16.03
N ASP A 69 8.16 -0.16 -16.57
CA ASP A 69 8.18 -1.56 -16.14
C ASP A 69 8.95 -2.34 -17.22
N PHE A 70 10.16 -2.79 -16.89
CA PHE A 70 11.09 -3.31 -17.90
C PHE A 70 10.92 -4.81 -18.15
N ASP A 71 10.58 -5.59 -17.14
CA ASP A 71 10.36 -7.02 -17.22
C ASP A 71 8.89 -7.40 -17.33
N LYS A 72 7.95 -6.50 -17.06
CA LYS A 72 6.50 -6.64 -17.24
C LYS A 72 5.87 -7.56 -16.20
N ASP A 73 6.22 -7.35 -14.93
CA ASP A 73 5.51 -7.94 -13.78
C ASP A 73 4.48 -7.00 -13.16
N GLY A 74 4.40 -5.74 -13.64
CA GLY A 74 3.47 -4.73 -13.17
C GLY A 74 4.09 -3.69 -12.23
N LEU A 75 5.32 -3.88 -11.75
CA LEU A 75 6.04 -2.89 -10.95
C LEU A 75 6.84 -1.95 -11.86
N THR A 76 6.83 -0.66 -11.53
CA THR A 76 7.72 0.31 -12.16
C THR A 76 9.10 0.25 -11.53
N ASN A 77 10.14 0.63 -12.30
CA ASN A 77 11.53 0.65 -11.82
C ASN A 77 11.71 1.42 -10.49
N ILE A 78 10.90 2.45 -10.22
CA ILE A 78 10.99 3.19 -8.94
C ILE A 78 10.42 2.36 -7.78
N GLN A 79 9.34 1.62 -8.00
CA GLN A 79 8.77 0.71 -7.00
C GLN A 79 9.72 -0.44 -6.73
N GLU A 80 10.30 -1.02 -7.76
CA GLU A 80 11.31 -2.07 -7.61
C GLU A 80 12.58 -1.57 -6.88
N TYR A 81 12.98 -0.31 -7.13
CA TYR A 81 14.06 0.30 -6.35
C TYR A 81 13.71 0.40 -4.86
N GLN A 82 12.48 0.79 -4.53
CA GLN A 82 12.00 0.90 -3.14
C GLN A 82 11.93 -0.48 -2.45
N LEU A 83 11.56 -1.53 -3.20
CA LEU A 83 11.47 -2.91 -2.73
C LEU A 83 12.82 -3.66 -2.74
N ASN A 84 13.89 -3.05 -3.28
CA ASN A 84 15.20 -3.68 -3.50
C ASN A 84 15.20 -4.86 -4.48
N LEU A 85 14.33 -4.81 -5.47
CA LEU A 85 14.13 -5.84 -6.49
C LEU A 85 15.01 -5.63 -7.73
N ASN A 86 14.89 -6.53 -8.69
CA ASN A 86 15.62 -6.50 -9.95
C ASN A 86 14.71 -6.09 -11.12
N PRO A 87 14.86 -4.87 -11.68
CA PRO A 87 14.05 -4.27 -12.77
C PRO A 87 14.18 -4.90 -14.14
N LYS A 88 14.65 -6.14 -14.18
CA LYS A 88 14.87 -6.93 -15.39
C LYS A 88 14.52 -8.39 -15.18
N ALA A 89 13.96 -8.74 -14.03
CA ALA A 89 13.55 -10.08 -13.70
C ALA A 89 12.21 -10.02 -12.97
N LYS A 90 11.15 -10.47 -13.66
CA LYS A 90 9.79 -10.58 -13.11
C LYS A 90 9.65 -11.26 -11.76
N ASP A 91 10.66 -12.04 -11.39
CA ASP A 91 10.75 -12.88 -10.20
C ASP A 91 12.23 -12.82 -9.80
N THR A 92 12.53 -11.94 -8.84
CA THR A 92 13.87 -11.55 -8.42
C THR A 92 14.56 -12.69 -7.69
N ASP A 93 13.84 -13.41 -6.84
CA ASP A 93 14.39 -14.44 -5.96
C ASP A 93 14.24 -15.87 -6.51
N ARG A 94 13.40 -16.03 -7.55
CA ARG A 94 13.15 -17.26 -8.32
C ARG A 94 12.38 -18.31 -7.55
N ASP A 95 11.46 -17.90 -6.69
CA ASP A 95 10.58 -18.81 -5.96
C ASP A 95 9.34 -19.23 -6.77
N GLY A 96 9.08 -18.59 -7.92
CA GLY A 96 7.97 -18.86 -8.82
C GLY A 96 6.79 -17.89 -8.70
N ILE A 97 6.85 -16.92 -7.78
CA ILE A 97 5.92 -15.80 -7.66
C ILE A 97 6.57 -14.58 -8.30
N SER A 98 5.82 -13.83 -9.12
CA SER A 98 6.39 -12.59 -9.67
C SER A 98 6.48 -11.51 -8.60
N ASP A 99 7.49 -10.65 -8.66
CA ASP A 99 7.73 -9.55 -7.74
C ASP A 99 6.48 -8.70 -7.45
N GLY A 100 5.68 -8.37 -8.46
CA GLY A 100 4.42 -7.64 -8.28
C GLY A 100 3.33 -8.41 -7.50
N GLN A 101 3.42 -9.73 -7.44
CA GLN A 101 2.50 -10.64 -6.76
C GLN A 101 3.04 -11.12 -5.41
N GLU A 102 4.25 -10.72 -5.03
CA GLU A 102 4.76 -10.96 -3.68
C GLU A 102 4.08 -10.04 -2.66
N ASP A 103 4.01 -10.49 -1.42
CA ASP A 103 3.60 -9.71 -0.24
C ASP A 103 4.85 -9.41 0.59
N ASN A 104 5.50 -8.28 0.28
CA ASN A 104 6.83 -7.96 0.83
C ASN A 104 6.79 -7.54 2.30
N ASP A 105 5.72 -6.88 2.75
CA ASP A 105 5.59 -6.38 4.12
C ASP A 105 4.69 -7.22 5.04
N LYS A 106 4.01 -8.23 4.48
CA LYS A 106 3.25 -9.28 5.19
C LYS A 106 1.99 -8.76 5.84
N ASP A 107 1.37 -7.77 5.23
CA ASP A 107 0.09 -7.24 5.68
C ASP A 107 -1.06 -8.16 5.23
N GLY A 108 -0.98 -8.71 4.03
CA GLY A 108 -1.98 -9.56 3.39
C GLY A 108 -2.36 -9.12 1.96
N LEU A 109 -1.75 -8.05 1.45
CA LEU A 109 -1.85 -7.54 0.09
C LEU A 109 -0.56 -7.88 -0.70
N THR A 110 -0.71 -8.00 -2.01
CA THR A 110 0.46 -8.07 -2.90
C THR A 110 1.02 -6.67 -3.14
N ASN A 111 2.30 -6.58 -3.52
CA ASN A 111 2.95 -5.31 -3.87
C ASN A 111 2.14 -4.50 -4.89
N LEU A 112 1.51 -5.18 -5.87
CA LEU A 112 0.62 -4.54 -6.85
C LEU A 112 -0.68 -4.03 -6.25
N GLN A 113 -1.27 -4.74 -5.31
CA GLN A 113 -2.48 -4.32 -4.61
C GLN A 113 -2.20 -3.08 -3.76
N ASP A 114 -1.09 -3.02 -3.03
CA ASP A 114 -0.69 -1.81 -2.30
C ASP A 114 -0.61 -0.59 -3.22
N ILE A 115 0.05 -0.76 -4.35
CA ILE A 115 0.21 0.30 -5.35
C ILE A 115 -1.15 0.77 -5.89
N GLN A 116 -2.08 -0.16 -6.15
CA GLN A 116 -3.43 0.13 -6.63
C GLN A 116 -4.25 0.88 -5.57
N ALA A 117 -4.13 0.48 -4.31
CA ALA A 117 -4.74 1.12 -3.15
C ALA A 117 -4.04 2.44 -2.72
N LYS A 118 -2.94 2.83 -3.39
CA LYS A 118 -2.10 4.00 -3.05
C LYS A 118 -1.40 3.87 -1.69
N LEU A 119 -1.17 2.65 -1.25
CA LEU A 119 -0.45 2.25 -0.05
C LEU A 119 1.03 1.98 -0.38
N SER A 120 1.82 1.71 0.67
CA SER A 120 3.26 1.52 0.56
C SER A 120 3.63 0.03 0.68
N PRO A 121 4.13 -0.64 -0.38
CA PRO A 121 4.44 -2.09 -0.38
C PRO A 121 5.65 -2.51 0.49
N VAL A 122 6.15 -1.60 1.31
CA VAL A 122 7.27 -1.82 2.24
C VAL A 122 6.87 -1.54 3.69
N SER A 123 5.59 -1.29 3.94
CA SER A 123 5.06 -0.87 5.22
C SER A 123 3.64 -1.39 5.38
N ALA A 124 3.48 -2.47 6.15
CA ALA A 124 2.19 -3.11 6.42
C ALA A 124 1.14 -2.23 7.12
N ASP A 125 1.49 -0.98 7.43
CA ASP A 125 0.71 0.06 8.08
C ASP A 125 1.35 1.38 7.59
N THR A 126 0.79 1.91 6.50
CA THR A 126 1.33 3.04 5.73
C THR A 126 1.19 4.34 6.54
N ASP A 127 0.07 4.52 7.22
CA ASP A 127 -0.28 5.76 7.91
C ASP A 127 0.13 5.78 9.39
N LYS A 128 0.42 4.61 9.96
CA LYS A 128 0.89 4.34 11.32
C LYS A 128 -0.15 4.55 12.40
N ASP A 129 -1.41 4.30 12.10
CA ASP A 129 -2.49 4.34 13.07
C ASP A 129 -2.60 3.04 13.90
N GLY A 130 -1.92 1.97 13.47
CA GLY A 130 -1.87 0.66 14.13
C GLY A 130 -2.81 -0.38 13.55
N ILE A 131 -3.56 -0.07 12.50
CA ILE A 131 -4.31 -1.00 11.65
C ILE A 131 -3.41 -1.34 10.46
N LYS A 132 -3.53 -2.57 9.95
CA LYS A 132 -2.78 -2.94 8.75
C LYS A 132 -3.47 -2.38 7.52
N ASP A 133 -2.69 -2.02 6.51
CA ASP A 133 -3.15 -1.59 5.18
C ASP A 133 -4.25 -2.51 4.61
N SER A 134 -4.04 -3.83 4.65
CA SER A 134 -5.06 -4.83 4.26
C SER A 134 -6.41 -4.73 4.98
N ASP A 135 -6.40 -4.28 6.24
CA ASP A 135 -7.54 -4.26 7.15
C ASP A 135 -8.17 -2.85 7.26
N GLU A 136 -7.66 -1.86 6.51
CA GLU A 136 -8.21 -0.51 6.47
C GLU A 136 -9.38 -0.38 5.50
N ASP A 137 -10.40 0.37 5.90
CA ASP A 137 -11.50 0.86 5.05
C ASP A 137 -11.19 2.31 4.63
N ASN A 138 -10.47 2.44 3.51
CA ASN A 138 -9.83 3.68 3.10
C ASN A 138 -10.79 4.72 2.49
N ASP A 139 -11.95 4.30 2.01
CA ASP A 139 -12.98 5.16 1.41
C ASP A 139 -14.33 5.14 2.16
N SER A 140 -14.41 4.39 3.26
CA SER A 140 -15.51 4.37 4.22
C SER A 140 -16.81 3.78 3.69
N ASP A 141 -16.72 2.70 2.91
CA ASP A 141 -17.86 2.00 2.31
C ASP A 141 -18.21 0.66 3.00
N LYS A 142 -17.50 0.32 4.09
CA LYS A 142 -17.62 -0.89 4.91
C LYS A 142 -16.82 -2.09 4.43
N LEU A 143 -16.08 -2.00 3.32
CA LEU A 143 -15.13 -3.03 2.93
C LEU A 143 -13.72 -2.61 3.31
N THR A 144 -12.95 -3.56 3.84
CA THR A 144 -11.51 -3.38 3.96
C THR A 144 -10.85 -3.40 2.59
N THR A 145 -9.66 -2.83 2.48
CA THR A 145 -8.86 -2.80 1.25
C THR A 145 -8.68 -4.22 0.67
N LYS A 146 -8.53 -5.24 1.52
CA LYS A 146 -8.45 -6.63 1.07
C LYS A 146 -9.77 -7.17 0.54
N GLU A 147 -10.88 -6.86 1.20
CA GLU A 147 -12.23 -7.29 0.81
C GLU A 147 -12.64 -6.68 -0.54
N GLU A 148 -12.31 -5.41 -0.76
CA GLU A 148 -12.45 -4.71 -2.04
C GLU A 148 -11.80 -5.50 -3.20
N PHE A 149 -10.56 -5.98 -3.01
CA PHE A 149 -9.91 -6.82 -4.03
C PHE A 149 -10.56 -8.19 -4.23
N ILE A 150 -11.27 -8.73 -3.23
CA ILE A 150 -12.00 -10.00 -3.34
C ILE A 150 -13.28 -9.81 -4.18
N VAL A 151 -14.01 -8.72 -3.99
CA VAL A 151 -15.25 -8.44 -4.75
C VAL A 151 -14.99 -7.68 -6.07
N GLY A 152 -13.76 -7.22 -6.27
CA GLY A 152 -13.28 -6.62 -7.51
C GLY A 152 -13.63 -5.14 -7.67
N THR A 153 -13.76 -4.43 -6.55
CA THR A 153 -14.04 -3.00 -6.43
C THR A 153 -12.72 -2.23 -6.23
N ASN A 154 -12.80 -0.91 -6.04
CA ASN A 154 -11.65 -0.01 -6.06
C ASN A 154 -11.42 0.61 -4.66
N PRO A 155 -10.37 0.19 -3.91
CA PRO A 155 -10.18 0.49 -2.48
C PRO A 155 -10.05 1.96 -2.05
N VAL A 156 -10.18 2.88 -2.99
CA VAL A 156 -10.06 4.34 -2.80
C VAL A 156 -11.24 5.09 -3.43
N ASN A 157 -12.33 4.39 -3.72
CA ASN A 157 -13.53 4.90 -4.31
C ASN A 157 -14.75 4.04 -3.93
N ALA A 158 -15.43 4.47 -2.87
CA ALA A 158 -16.60 3.87 -2.23
C ALA A 158 -17.80 3.47 -3.12
N ASP A 159 -17.80 3.80 -4.41
CA ASP A 159 -18.84 3.49 -5.40
C ASP A 159 -18.14 3.35 -6.75
N SER A 160 -17.61 2.14 -6.99
CA SER A 160 -16.74 1.79 -8.12
C SER A 160 -17.42 1.93 -9.46
N ASP A 161 -18.69 1.54 -9.54
CA ASP A 161 -19.45 1.49 -10.79
C ASP A 161 -20.27 2.76 -11.06
N LYS A 162 -20.45 3.60 -10.02
CA LYS A 162 -21.12 4.91 -10.03
C LYS A 162 -22.62 4.80 -10.21
N ASP A 163 -23.23 3.74 -9.72
CA ASP A 163 -24.68 3.58 -9.71
C ASP A 163 -25.37 4.29 -8.53
N GLY A 164 -24.59 4.71 -7.52
CA GLY A 164 -25.03 5.41 -6.32
C GLY A 164 -25.17 4.53 -5.07
N THR A 165 -24.88 3.23 -5.17
CA THR A 165 -24.78 2.27 -4.08
C THR A 165 -23.31 2.12 -3.69
N PRO A 166 -22.95 2.24 -2.39
CA PRO A 166 -21.57 1.98 -2.00
C PRO A 166 -21.16 0.53 -2.23
N ASP A 167 -19.89 0.26 -2.57
CA ASP A 167 -19.40 -1.07 -2.97
C ASP A 167 -19.66 -2.14 -1.90
N GLY A 168 -19.51 -1.78 -0.62
CA GLY A 168 -19.88 -2.66 0.49
C GLY A 168 -21.37 -2.99 0.57
N GLU A 169 -22.25 -2.06 0.19
CA GLU A 169 -23.71 -2.24 0.18
C GLU A 169 -24.25 -2.91 -1.09
N GLU A 170 -23.40 -3.16 -2.09
CA GLU A 170 -23.77 -3.93 -3.27
C GLU A 170 -24.07 -5.40 -2.92
N ASP A 171 -24.86 -6.04 -3.79
CA ASP A 171 -25.22 -7.46 -3.75
C ASP A 171 -24.63 -8.11 -5.01
N LYS A 172 -23.39 -8.56 -4.90
CA LYS A 172 -22.55 -8.91 -6.04
C LYS A 172 -23.02 -10.17 -6.77
N ASP A 173 -23.54 -11.15 -6.05
CA ASP A 173 -24.03 -12.41 -6.59
C ASP A 173 -25.55 -12.45 -6.80
N GLY A 174 -26.29 -11.48 -6.25
CA GLY A 174 -27.72 -11.32 -6.44
C GLY A 174 -28.57 -12.15 -5.47
N ASP A 175 -28.00 -12.61 -4.36
CA ASP A 175 -28.69 -13.41 -3.35
C ASP A 175 -29.47 -12.55 -2.32
N LYS A 176 -29.25 -11.23 -2.35
CA LYS A 176 -29.81 -10.16 -1.50
C LYS A 176 -29.17 -10.00 -0.12
N ILE A 177 -28.01 -10.59 0.11
CA ILE A 177 -27.10 -10.19 1.17
C ILE A 177 -26.14 -9.14 0.57
N ALA A 178 -25.81 -8.09 1.34
CA ALA A 178 -24.83 -7.12 0.90
C ALA A 178 -23.40 -7.67 1.12
N ASN A 179 -22.46 -7.31 0.25
CA ASN A 179 -21.07 -7.77 0.28
C ASN A 179 -20.44 -7.65 1.68
N TYR A 180 -20.63 -6.51 2.37
CA TYR A 180 -20.06 -6.31 3.71
C TYR A 180 -20.65 -7.28 4.75
N VAL A 181 -21.94 -7.63 4.64
CA VAL A 181 -22.63 -8.56 5.55
C VAL A 181 -22.12 -9.97 5.30
N GLU A 182 -21.90 -10.35 4.05
CA GLU A 182 -21.36 -11.66 3.71
C GLU A 182 -19.98 -11.89 4.33
N PHE A 183 -19.09 -10.90 4.30
CA PHE A 183 -17.81 -11.00 5.01
C PHE A 183 -17.97 -11.14 6.53
N GLU A 184 -18.91 -10.41 7.15
CA GLU A 184 -19.22 -10.56 8.59
C GLU A 184 -19.73 -11.98 8.93
N LEU A 185 -20.51 -12.59 8.04
CA LEU A 185 -21.04 -13.94 8.16
C LEU A 185 -20.08 -15.03 7.65
N LYS A 186 -18.95 -14.65 7.04
CA LYS A 186 -17.94 -15.54 6.41
C LYS A 186 -18.48 -16.30 5.19
N TYR A 187 -19.44 -15.72 4.50
CA TYR A 187 -19.84 -16.11 3.16
C TYR A 187 -18.93 -15.48 2.11
N ASN A 188 -19.04 -15.96 0.88
CA ASN A 188 -18.29 -15.52 -0.27
C ASN A 188 -19.18 -14.62 -1.14
N PRO A 189 -18.91 -13.30 -1.21
CA PRO A 189 -19.74 -12.37 -1.99
C PRO A 189 -19.82 -12.61 -3.49
N ASN A 190 -19.06 -13.56 -4.01
CA ASN A 190 -19.13 -13.92 -5.41
C ASN A 190 -19.94 -15.21 -5.66
N ASP A 191 -20.63 -15.75 -4.64
CA ASP A 191 -21.25 -17.06 -4.70
C ASP A 191 -22.43 -17.25 -3.74
N SER A 192 -23.64 -17.27 -4.30
CA SER A 192 -24.92 -17.30 -3.57
C SER A 192 -25.17 -18.55 -2.72
N ASP A 193 -24.28 -19.54 -2.77
CA ASP A 193 -24.28 -20.79 -1.99
C ASP A 193 -22.82 -21.11 -1.67
N SER A 194 -22.27 -20.41 -0.67
CA SER A 194 -20.84 -20.37 -0.38
C SER A 194 -20.24 -21.74 -0.08
N ASP A 195 -20.99 -22.62 0.60
CA ASP A 195 -20.51 -23.95 0.99
C ASP A 195 -20.95 -25.07 0.02
N HIS A 196 -21.75 -24.71 -0.99
CA HIS A 196 -22.23 -25.55 -2.07
C HIS A 196 -23.05 -26.75 -1.59
N ASP A 197 -23.81 -26.58 -0.51
CA ASP A 197 -24.66 -27.63 0.05
C ASP A 197 -26.07 -27.69 -0.60
N GLY A 198 -26.41 -26.65 -1.36
CA GLY A 198 -27.68 -26.49 -2.09
C GLY A 198 -28.71 -25.61 -1.41
N VAL A 199 -28.39 -25.00 -0.27
CA VAL A 199 -29.12 -23.89 0.37
C VAL A 199 -28.36 -22.60 0.08
N SER A 200 -29.07 -21.54 -0.37
CA SER A 200 -28.41 -20.27 -0.61
C SER A 200 -28.08 -19.55 0.69
N ASP A 201 -27.05 -18.72 0.70
CA ASP A 201 -26.57 -18.02 1.89
C ASP A 201 -27.68 -17.18 2.57
N ILE A 202 -28.59 -16.57 1.81
CA ILE A 202 -29.77 -15.89 2.38
C ILE A 202 -30.77 -16.79 3.13
N ASP A 203 -30.83 -18.07 2.77
CA ASP A 203 -31.72 -19.07 3.37
C ASP A 203 -31.06 -19.84 4.52
N GLU A 204 -29.75 -19.65 4.73
CA GLU A 204 -28.99 -20.22 5.85
C GLU A 204 -29.34 -19.59 7.20
N ASP A 205 -29.06 -20.30 8.30
CA ASP A 205 -29.23 -19.84 9.69
C ASP A 205 -27.87 -19.83 10.39
N TYR A 206 -27.04 -18.83 10.06
CA TYR A 206 -25.64 -18.78 10.51
C TYR A 206 -25.51 -18.71 12.04
N ASP A 207 -26.40 -17.97 12.71
CA ASP A 207 -26.35 -17.76 14.17
C ASP A 207 -27.14 -18.81 14.97
N ASN A 208 -27.84 -19.72 14.28
CA ASN A 208 -28.64 -20.81 14.82
C ASN A 208 -29.77 -20.32 15.74
N ASP A 209 -30.37 -19.17 15.45
CA ASP A 209 -31.49 -18.62 16.21
C ASP A 209 -32.87 -19.16 15.74
N GLY A 210 -32.89 -19.88 14.61
CA GLY A 210 -34.07 -20.48 13.99
C GLY A 210 -34.73 -19.61 12.92
N LEU A 211 -34.13 -18.49 12.53
CA LEU A 211 -34.48 -17.66 11.40
C LEU A 211 -33.37 -17.74 10.33
N SER A 212 -33.74 -17.57 9.06
CA SER A 212 -32.72 -17.46 8.01
C SER A 212 -32.07 -16.08 8.05
N ASN A 213 -30.88 -15.94 7.44
CA ASN A 213 -30.14 -14.69 7.35
C ASN A 213 -30.99 -13.57 6.70
N GLY A 214 -31.92 -13.92 5.80
CA GLY A 214 -32.86 -12.98 5.18
C GLY A 214 -34.21 -12.75 5.90
N ALA A 215 -34.46 -13.29 7.09
CA ALA A 215 -35.77 -13.31 7.76
C ALA A 215 -36.05 -12.20 8.79
#